data_AF-X1TDE3-F1
#
_entry.id   AF-X1TDE3-F1
#
_cell.length_a   1.000
_cell.length_b   1.000
_cell.length_c   1.000
_cell.angle_alpha   90.00
_cell.angle_beta   90.00
_cell.angle_gamma   90.00
#
_symmetry.space_group_name_H-M   'P 1'
#
loop_
_entity.id
_entity.type
_entity.pdbx_description
1 polymer ?
#
loop_
_entity_poly.entity_id
_entity_poly.type
_entity_poly.pdbx_seq_one_letter_code
_entity_poly.pdbx_strand_id
1 'polypeptide(L)'
;VKVVKLGKLFLMVAQDVKNQVPVPIISLKFHNTVAHIIARMCKLIARESGITQVALSGGVFQNRLLLKLATTALQREHFSVLTHHLVPCNDGGVSLGQAVIANFC
;
A
#
# COMPACT_ATOMS: atom_id res chain seq x y z
N VAL A 1 -16.88 2.59 9.75
CA VAL A 1 -15.43 2.34 9.51
C VAL A 1 -15.29 1.39 8.33
N LYS A 2 -14.48 1.73 7.32
CA LYS A 2 -14.18 0.83 6.20
C LYS A 2 -13.06 -0.12 6.63
N VAL A 3 -13.39 -1.40 6.85
CA VAL A 3 -12.45 -2.42 7.34
C VAL A 3 -12.12 -3.41 6.23
N VAL A 4 -10.84 -3.66 6.00
CA VAL A 4 -10.37 -4.69 5.07
C VAL A 4 -10.34 -6.04 5.79
N LYS A 5 -11.16 -6.99 5.32
CA LYS A 5 -11.17 -8.36 5.86
C LYS A 5 -10.16 -9.23 5.09
N LEU A 6 -9.04 -9.55 5.73
CA LEU A 6 -7.94 -10.31 5.11
C LEU A 6 -8.11 -11.84 5.14
N GLY A 7 -9.10 -12.38 5.86
CA GLY A 7 -9.26 -13.83 6.02
C GLY A 7 -9.34 -14.59 4.68
N LYS A 8 -10.04 -14.02 3.68
CA LYS A 8 -10.11 -14.61 2.33
C LYS A 8 -8.77 -14.60 1.61
N LEU A 9 -7.93 -13.58 1.80
CA LEU A 9 -6.60 -13.50 1.20
C LEU A 9 -5.72 -14.65 1.71
N PHE A 10 -5.67 -14.84 3.03
CA PHE A 10 -4.87 -15.93 3.62
C PHE A 10 -5.41 -17.31 3.28
N LEU A 11 -6.74 -17.48 3.23
CA LEU A 11 -7.34 -18.73 2.78
C LEU A 11 -6.91 -19.09 1.36
N MET A 12 -6.90 -18.12 0.44
CA MET A 12 -6.48 -18.34 -0.93
C MET A 12 -4.98 -18.64 -1.05
N VAL A 13 -4.14 -17.99 -0.26
CA VAL A 13 -2.71 -18.31 -0.19
C VAL A 13 -2.50 -19.74 0.32
N ALA A 14 -3.18 -20.14 1.40
CA ALA A 14 -3.11 -21.50 1.93
C ALA A 14 -3.58 -22.55 0.91
N GLN A 15 -4.64 -22.23 0.15
CA GLN A 15 -5.13 -23.10 -0.91
C GLN A 15 -4.14 -23.23 -2.07
N ASP A 16 -3.51 -22.12 -2.50
CA ASP A 16 -2.48 -22.15 -3.54
C ASP A 16 -1.27 -22.98 -3.09
N VAL A 17 -0.86 -22.87 -1.83
CA VAL A 17 0.20 -23.71 -1.24
C VAL A 17 -0.20 -25.18 -1.26
N LYS A 18 -1.43 -25.51 -0.82
CA LYS A 18 -1.95 -26.89 -0.85
C LYS A 18 -2.00 -27.46 -2.28
N ASN A 19 -2.29 -26.61 -3.26
CA ASN A 19 -2.33 -26.95 -4.68
C ASN A 19 -0.94 -26.98 -5.33
N GLN A 20 0.15 -26.79 -4.56
CA GLN A 20 1.53 -26.77 -5.06
C GLN A 20 1.78 -25.73 -6.16
N VAL A 21 1.05 -24.60 -6.12
CA VAL A 21 1.31 -23.48 -7.02
C VAL A 21 2.74 -22.97 -6.78
N PRO A 22 3.54 -22.68 -7.82
CA PRO A 22 4.88 -22.14 -7.65
C PRO A 22 4.91 -20.90 -6.75
N VAL A 23 5.81 -20.89 -5.76
CA VAL A 23 5.95 -19.79 -4.78
C VAL A 23 6.05 -18.40 -5.43
N PRO A 24 6.79 -18.20 -6.55
CA PRO A 24 6.84 -16.89 -7.21
C PRO A 24 5.45 -16.40 -7.68
N ILE A 25 4.58 -17.31 -8.11
CA ILE A 25 3.21 -16.99 -8.55
C ILE A 25 2.36 -16.59 -7.34
N ILE A 26 2.43 -17.34 -6.25
CA ILE A 26 1.70 -17.02 -5.01
C ILE A 26 2.13 -15.64 -4.49
N SER A 27 3.44 -15.39 -4.44
CA SER A 27 4.00 -14.10 -4.02
C SER A 27 3.48 -12.95 -4.88
N LEU A 28 3.50 -13.10 -6.22
CA LEU A 28 3.01 -12.05 -7.12
C LEU A 28 1.50 -11.83 -6.98
N LYS A 29 0.70 -12.89 -6.82
CA LYS A 29 -0.75 -12.78 -6.54
C LYS A 29 -1.00 -12.00 -5.24
N PHE A 30 -0.26 -12.30 -4.18
CA PHE A 30 -0.34 -11.59 -2.91
C PHE A 30 -0.02 -10.11 -3.07
N HIS A 31 1.12 -9.76 -3.66
CA HIS A 31 1.54 -8.37 -3.84
C HIS A 31 0.54 -7.57 -4.69
N ASN A 32 0.04 -8.16 -5.78
CA ASN A 32 -1.01 -7.55 -6.59
C ASN A 32 -2.29 -7.33 -5.79
N THR A 33 -2.70 -8.31 -4.98
CA THR A 33 -3.93 -8.19 -4.20
C THR A 33 -3.82 -7.07 -3.17
N VAL A 34 -2.69 -6.95 -2.49
CA VAL A 34 -2.42 -5.85 -1.54
C VAL A 34 -2.46 -4.49 -2.26
N ALA A 35 -1.82 -4.36 -3.43
CA ALA A 35 -1.85 -3.13 -4.22
C ALA A 35 -3.28 -2.72 -4.63
N HIS A 36 -4.12 -3.68 -5.04
CA HIS A 36 -5.51 -3.42 -5.38
C HIS A 36 -6.36 -3.04 -4.16
N ILE A 37 -6.11 -3.66 -3.01
CA ILE A 37 -6.77 -3.29 -1.75
C ILE A 37 -6.45 -1.83 -1.41
N ILE A 38 -5.18 -1.42 -1.49
CA ILE A 38 -4.76 -0.03 -1.25
C ILE A 38 -5.51 0.93 -2.17
N ALA A 39 -5.45 0.70 -3.49
CA ALA A 39 -6.11 1.57 -4.46
C ALA A 39 -7.62 1.67 -4.25
N ARG A 40 -8.28 0.54 -3.96
CA ARG A 40 -9.72 0.51 -3.66
C ARG A 40 -10.06 1.32 -2.42
N MET A 41 -9.28 1.22 -1.36
CA MET A 41 -9.52 1.97 -0.12
C MET A 41 -9.32 3.47 -0.34
N CYS A 42 -8.25 3.88 -1.03
CA CYS A 42 -8.02 5.28 -1.40
C CYS A 42 -9.18 5.81 -2.25
N LYS A 43 -9.64 5.07 -3.25
CA LYS A 43 -10.82 5.43 -4.08
C LYS A 43 -12.09 5.62 -3.25
N LEU A 44 -12.33 4.75 -2.28
CA LEU A 44 -13.48 4.88 -1.37
C LEU A 44 -13.37 6.11 -0.48
N ILE A 45 -12.17 6.46 0.00
CA ILE A 45 -11.95 7.65 0.83
C ILE A 45 -12.11 8.92 -0.01
N ALA A 46 -11.52 8.94 -1.21
CA ALA A 46 -11.58 10.08 -2.14
C ALA A 46 -13.00 10.43 -2.56
N ARG A 47 -13.89 9.43 -2.70
CA ARG A 47 -15.31 9.66 -2.99
C ARG A 47 -16.04 10.45 -1.90
N GLU A 48 -15.58 10.36 -0.65
CA GLU A 48 -16.19 11.04 0.50
C GLU A 48 -15.49 12.37 0.80
N SER A 49 -14.17 12.45 0.62
CA SER A 49 -13.38 13.62 1.01
C SER A 49 -12.97 14.55 -0.14
N GLY A 50 -13.03 14.07 -1.39
CA GLY A 50 -12.46 14.76 -2.56
C GLY A 50 -10.93 14.69 -2.65
N ILE A 51 -10.24 14.05 -1.70
CA ILE A 51 -8.77 14.01 -1.67
C ILE A 51 -8.24 13.00 -2.70
N THR A 52 -7.44 13.47 -3.65
CA THR A 52 -6.83 12.67 -4.72
C THR A 52 -5.30 12.58 -4.64
N GLN A 53 -4.71 13.11 -3.56
CA GLN A 53 -3.29 12.98 -3.27
C GLN A 53 -3.07 11.89 -2.22
N VAL A 54 -2.16 10.95 -2.49
CA VAL A 54 -1.88 9.80 -1.61
C VAL A 54 -0.38 9.71 -1.38
N ALA A 55 0.05 9.74 -0.11
CA ALA A 55 1.43 9.49 0.27
C ALA A 55 1.63 8.02 0.67
N LEU A 56 2.57 7.33 0.05
CA LEU A 56 2.99 5.98 0.42
C LEU A 56 4.25 6.06 1.29
N SER A 57 4.12 5.64 2.54
CA SER A 57 5.13 5.74 3.60
C SER A 57 5.09 4.50 4.50
N GLY A 58 6.10 4.29 5.33
CA GLY A 58 6.27 3.10 6.18
C GLY A 58 7.22 2.08 5.55
N GLY A 59 7.90 1.30 6.41
CA GLY A 59 8.93 0.33 5.98
C GLY A 59 8.43 -0.72 4.98
N VAL A 60 7.11 -0.99 4.95
CA VAL A 60 6.49 -1.90 3.97
C VAL A 60 6.72 -1.48 2.52
N PHE A 61 6.86 -0.19 2.25
CA PHE A 61 7.13 0.34 0.90
C PHE A 61 8.61 0.36 0.52
N GLN A 62 9.51 -0.13 1.38
CA GLN A 62 10.87 -0.50 0.95
C GLN A 62 10.86 -1.69 -0.02
N ASN A 63 9.79 -2.50 0.02
CA ASN A 63 9.54 -3.52 -0.99
C ASN A 63 9.24 -2.85 -2.35
N ARG A 64 10.26 -2.81 -3.22
CA ARG A 64 10.21 -2.18 -4.55
C ARG A 64 9.07 -2.73 -5.43
N LEU A 65 8.76 -4.02 -5.32
CA LEU A 65 7.67 -4.63 -6.07
C LEU A 65 6.32 -4.08 -5.59
N LEU A 66 6.07 -4.09 -4.28
CA LEU A 66 4.83 -3.55 -3.73
C LEU A 66 4.67 -2.07 -4.03
N LEU A 67 5.73 -1.27 -3.85
CA LEU A 67 5.70 0.16 -4.15
C LEU A 67 5.32 0.40 -5.62
N LYS A 68 5.97 -0.29 -6.56
CA LYS A 68 5.66 -0.16 -7.99
C LYS A 68 4.21 -0.54 -8.29
N LEU A 69 3.73 -1.66 -7.75
CA LEU A 69 2.37 -2.14 -7.99
C LEU A 69 1.31 -1.20 -7.39
N ALA A 70 1.50 -0.74 -6.15
CA ALA A 70 0.60 0.18 -5.47
C ALA A 70 0.54 1.54 -6.18
N THR A 71 1.70 2.12 -6.53
CA THR A 71 1.77 3.38 -7.29
C THR A 71 1.04 3.25 -8.63
N THR A 72 1.29 2.18 -9.38
CA THR A 72 0.62 1.95 -10.67
C THR A 72 -0.89 1.80 -10.50
N ALA A 73 -1.34 1.06 -9.49
CA ALA A 73 -2.77 0.86 -9.23
C ALA A 73 -3.48 2.17 -8.84
N LEU A 74 -2.81 3.03 -8.04
CA LEU A 74 -3.32 4.34 -7.66
C LEU A 74 -3.36 5.32 -8.83
N GLN A 75 -2.31 5.37 -9.65
CA GLN A 75 -2.25 6.24 -10.83
C GLN A 75 -3.33 5.89 -11.86
N ARG A 76 -3.64 4.60 -12.04
CA ARG A 76 -4.77 4.15 -12.88
C ARG A 76 -6.12 4.64 -12.38
N GLU A 77 -6.22 4.94 -11.09
CA GLU A 77 -7.41 5.52 -10.46
C GLU A 77 -7.32 7.06 -10.34
N HIS A 78 -6.39 7.68 -11.10
CA HIS A 78 -6.16 9.12 -11.18
C HIS A 78 -5.68 9.80 -9.88
N PHE A 79 -5.03 9.04 -8.99
CA PHE A 79 -4.38 9.61 -7.81
C PHE A 79 -2.99 10.18 -8.14
N SER A 80 -2.65 11.30 -7.51
CA SER A 80 -1.27 11.80 -7.43
C SER A 80 -0.57 11.09 -6.26
N VAL A 81 0.46 10.30 -6.57
CA VAL A 81 1.17 9.48 -5.56
C VAL A 81 2.46 10.16 -5.13
N LEU A 82 2.60 10.40 -3.83
CA LEU A 82 3.82 10.89 -3.19
C LEU A 82 4.57 9.73 -2.55
N THR A 83 5.89 9.72 -2.71
CA THR A 83 6.77 8.71 -2.10
C THR A 83 8.00 9.39 -1.52
N HIS A 84 8.63 8.74 -0.55
CA HIS A 84 9.87 9.23 0.04
C HIS A 84 11.01 9.23 -0.99
N HIS A 85 11.80 10.31 -1.00
CA HIS A 85 12.96 10.47 -1.89
C HIS A 85 14.24 10.81 -1.13
N LEU A 86 14.16 11.74 -0.16
CA LEU A 86 15.33 12.26 0.57
C LEU A 86 15.53 11.63 1.95
N VAL A 87 14.50 10.99 2.48
CA VAL A 87 14.52 10.29 3.77
C VAL A 87 14.01 8.87 3.58
N PRO A 88 14.45 7.90 4.38
CA PRO A 88 13.94 6.54 4.27
C PRO A 88 12.46 6.50 4.68
N CYS A 89 11.66 5.68 4.00
CA CYS A 89 10.25 5.51 4.35
C CYS A 89 10.03 4.70 5.64
N ASN A 90 11.10 4.22 6.30
CA ASN A 90 11.05 3.45 7.53
C ASN A 90 11.21 4.35 8.77
N ASP A 91 11.37 3.74 9.94
CA ASP A 91 11.43 4.45 11.22
C ASP A 91 12.58 5.47 11.32
N GLY A 92 13.60 5.36 10.47
CA GLY A 92 14.65 6.37 10.34
C GLY A 92 14.15 7.73 9.82
N GLY A 93 12.97 7.80 9.21
CA GLY A 93 12.33 9.03 8.73
C GLY A 93 11.19 9.56 9.63
N VAL A 94 10.84 8.84 10.71
CA VAL A 94 9.69 9.21 11.56
C VAL A 94 9.93 10.50 12.34
N SER A 95 11.15 10.71 12.83
CA SER A 95 11.53 11.92 13.58
C SER A 95 11.33 13.21 12.77
N LEU A 96 11.58 13.17 11.45
CA LEU A 96 11.30 14.31 10.56
C LEU A 96 9.80 14.63 10.53
N GLY A 97 8.95 13.63 10.37
CA GLY A 97 7.50 13.83 10.38
C GLY A 97 7.00 14.40 11.71
N GLN A 98 7.55 13.92 12.82
CA GLN A 98 7.23 14.43 14.16
C GLN A 98 7.65 15.90 14.34
N ALA A 99 8.88 16.26 13.95
CA ALA A 99 9.37 17.63 14.05
C ALA A 99 8.54 18.61 13.20
N VAL A 100 8.17 18.20 11.98
CA VAL A 100 7.32 19.03 11.10
C VAL A 100 5.94 19.23 11.70
N ILE A 101 5.26 18.16 12.16
CA ILE A 101 3.93 18.26 12.77
C ILE A 101 3.96 19.13 14.03
N ALA A 102 4.95 18.94 14.89
CA ALA A 102 5.09 19.71 16.12
C ALA A 102 5.33 21.21 15.86
N ASN A 103 5.93 21.58 14.74
CA ASN A 103 6.10 22.99 14.33
C ASN A 103 4.82 23.61 13.73
N PHE A 104 3.84 22.80 13.34
CA PHE A 104 2.54 23.27 12.85
C PHE A 104 1.42 23.22 13.92
N CYS A 105 1.73 22.69 15.11
CA CYS A 105 0.88 22.74 16.30
C CYS A 105 1.29 23.94 17.17
#